data_AF-A0A1H5PFG3-F1
#
_entry.id   AF-A0A1H5PFG3-F1
#
_cell.length_a   1.000
_cell.length_b   1.000
_cell.length_c   1.000
_cell.angle_alpha   90.00
_cell.angle_beta   90.00
_cell.angle_gamma   90.00
#
_symmetry.space_group_name_H-M   'P 1'
#
loop_
_entity.id
_entity.type
_entity.pdbx_description
1 polymer ?
#
loop_
_entity_poly.entity_id
_entity_poly.type
_entity_poly.pdbx_seq_one_letter_code
_entity_poly.pdbx_strand_id
1 'polypeptide(L)'
;MTPNWPSYTGSDQLVGTSPSGRITVYVDPKLGQPGLQNAQDLVRDADRVASACEAIFGATGGSANVIISAISGATDGTGGAYHAGCDFHSGSAIEVCASFGHSARVTALFAATLSECWMGGNLCGVSTGEALSRWCAAVIGNNALTDFATAPYWAQDGMPDFVGQADPTDQNPASVGCGMAFISWLMSQKYRLDQIAQTMVSLGQRGTLAQLYTGLTSDDSVNALPTFMGAIRGLPGGVTDDDPFNSRTAATLALNPSGIEPVYPWPKAGSSGSKLPG
;
A
#
# COMPACT_ATOMS: atom_id res chain seq x y z
N MET A 1 19.48 -10.39 -17.99
CA MET A 1 19.37 -9.07 -18.64
C MET A 1 18.84 -8.13 -17.57
N THR A 2 19.39 -6.91 -17.48
CA THR A 2 18.87 -5.86 -16.61
C THR A 2 17.41 -5.57 -16.96
N PRO A 3 16.49 -5.50 -15.99
CA PRO A 3 15.10 -5.09 -16.22
C PRO A 3 15.04 -3.68 -16.84
N ASN A 4 14.04 -3.42 -17.67
CA ASN A 4 13.76 -2.06 -18.13
C ASN A 4 13.03 -1.31 -17.01
N TRP A 5 13.76 -0.46 -16.30
CA TRP A 5 13.21 0.34 -15.22
C TRP A 5 12.37 1.51 -15.78
N PRO A 6 11.19 1.79 -15.19
CA PRO A 6 10.32 2.88 -15.65
C PRO A 6 10.98 4.27 -15.68
N SER A 7 11.83 4.59 -14.70
CA SER A 7 12.44 5.90 -14.52
C SER A 7 13.93 5.85 -14.14
N TYR A 8 14.40 4.77 -13.52
CA TYR A 8 15.80 4.63 -13.10
C TYR A 8 16.74 4.46 -14.30
N THR A 9 17.68 5.40 -14.46
CA THR A 9 18.66 5.39 -15.56
C THR A 9 20.09 5.05 -15.13
N GLY A 10 20.28 4.63 -13.87
CA GLY A 10 21.60 4.28 -13.34
C GLY A 10 22.04 2.87 -13.71
N SER A 11 23.18 2.44 -13.17
CA SER A 11 23.61 1.04 -13.24
C SER A 11 22.97 0.28 -12.10
N ASP A 12 22.27 -0.81 -12.37
CA ASP A 12 21.69 -1.66 -11.34
C ASP A 12 22.67 -2.76 -10.92
N GLN A 13 22.67 -3.10 -9.63
CA GLN A 13 23.40 -4.24 -9.10
C GLN A 13 22.40 -5.28 -8.61
N LEU A 14 22.46 -6.50 -9.17
CA LEU A 14 21.71 -7.64 -8.65
C LEU A 14 22.16 -7.97 -7.23
N VAL A 15 21.21 -8.01 -6.29
CA VAL A 15 21.44 -8.40 -4.90
C VAL A 15 21.06 -9.85 -4.66
N GLY A 16 19.93 -10.29 -5.21
CA GLY A 16 19.50 -11.68 -5.11
C GLY A 16 18.06 -11.89 -5.57
N THR A 17 17.60 -13.12 -5.47
CA THR A 17 16.21 -13.52 -5.72
C THR A 17 15.65 -14.14 -4.45
N SER A 18 14.37 -13.89 -4.18
CA SER A 18 13.67 -14.49 -3.05
C SER A 18 13.68 -16.03 -3.14
N PRO A 19 13.57 -16.76 -2.01
CA PRO A 19 13.62 -18.23 -2.01
C PRO A 19 12.66 -18.92 -2.99
N SER A 20 11.46 -18.36 -3.19
CA SER A 20 10.48 -18.87 -4.15
C SER A 20 10.85 -18.63 -5.63
N GLY A 21 11.86 -17.80 -5.90
CA GLY A 21 12.23 -17.38 -7.25
C GLY A 21 11.37 -16.25 -7.84
N ARG A 22 10.38 -15.74 -7.08
CA ARG A 22 9.38 -14.81 -7.61
C ARG A 22 9.87 -13.37 -7.69
N ILE A 23 10.63 -12.92 -6.70
CA ILE A 23 11.05 -11.52 -6.61
C ILE A 23 12.55 -11.43 -6.77
N THR A 24 13.02 -10.70 -7.78
CA THR A 24 14.44 -10.42 -7.98
C THR A 24 14.75 -8.99 -7.59
N VAL A 25 15.70 -8.79 -6.68
CA VAL A 25 16.00 -7.50 -6.07
C VAL A 25 17.33 -6.98 -6.57
N TYR A 26 17.31 -5.71 -6.96
CA TYR A 26 18.45 -4.91 -7.40
C TYR A 26 18.62 -3.69 -6.49
N VAL A 27 19.79 -3.06 -6.57
CA VAL A 27 20.10 -1.81 -5.85
C VAL A 27 20.91 -0.88 -6.74
N ASP A 28 20.72 0.43 -6.59
CA ASP A 28 21.68 1.42 -7.08
C ASP A 28 22.96 1.34 -6.22
N PRO A 29 24.11 0.90 -6.77
CA PRO A 29 25.34 0.75 -6.00
C PRO A 29 25.86 2.07 -5.42
N LYS A 30 25.43 3.24 -5.94
CA LYS A 30 25.79 4.55 -5.38
C LYS A 30 25.22 4.79 -3.99
N LEU A 31 24.19 4.05 -3.58
CA LEU A 31 23.62 4.13 -2.23
C LEU A 31 24.56 3.53 -1.16
N GLY A 32 25.60 2.79 -1.57
CA GLY A 32 26.55 2.16 -0.67
C GLY A 32 25.91 1.12 0.25
N GLN A 33 26.54 0.88 1.39
CA GLN A 33 26.12 -0.16 2.33
C GLN A 33 24.68 0.02 2.87
N PRO A 34 24.18 1.24 3.17
CA PRO A 34 22.79 1.41 3.61
C PRO A 34 21.76 0.97 2.58
N GLY A 35 21.94 1.32 1.30
CA GLY A 35 21.04 0.86 0.24
C GLY A 35 21.14 -0.65 0.01
N LEU A 36 22.36 -1.21 0.05
CA LEU A 36 22.56 -2.66 -0.04
C LEU A 36 21.86 -3.40 1.10
N GLN A 37 21.87 -2.84 2.32
CA GLN A 37 21.15 -3.41 3.46
C GLN A 37 19.63 -3.44 3.21
N ASN A 38 19.03 -2.34 2.76
CA ASN A 38 17.61 -2.32 2.41
C ASN A 38 17.26 -3.39 1.35
N ALA A 39 18.10 -3.54 0.32
CA ALA A 39 17.87 -4.53 -0.74
C ALA A 39 18.04 -5.97 -0.25
N GLN A 40 19.10 -6.26 0.51
CA GLN A 40 19.28 -7.57 1.16
C GLN A 40 18.11 -7.90 2.08
N ASP A 41 17.60 -6.88 2.77
CA ASP A 41 16.51 -7.07 3.69
C ASP A 41 15.23 -7.46 2.95
N LEU A 42 14.94 -6.75 1.86
CA LEU A 42 13.82 -7.02 0.97
C LEU A 42 13.91 -8.42 0.34
N VAL A 43 15.10 -8.89 -0.07
CA VAL A 43 15.26 -10.27 -0.61
C VAL A 43 14.69 -11.32 0.35
N ARG A 44 14.91 -11.18 1.66
CA ARG A 44 14.43 -12.17 2.65
C ARG A 44 12.95 -12.04 2.96
N ASP A 45 12.38 -10.86 2.82
CA ASP A 45 10.98 -10.57 3.18
C ASP A 45 10.01 -10.65 1.98
N ALA A 46 10.54 -10.60 0.76
CA ALA A 46 9.76 -10.51 -0.47
C ALA A 46 8.73 -11.63 -0.65
N ASP A 47 9.04 -12.88 -0.25
CA ASP A 47 8.09 -13.99 -0.34
C ASP A 47 6.91 -13.81 0.61
N ARG A 48 7.13 -13.27 1.82
CA ARG A 48 6.05 -12.95 2.75
C ARG A 48 5.11 -11.89 2.17
N VAL A 49 5.68 -10.84 1.55
CA VAL A 49 4.89 -9.78 0.88
C VAL A 49 4.07 -10.35 -0.27
N ALA A 50 4.70 -11.16 -1.14
CA ALA A 50 4.02 -11.78 -2.27
C ALA A 50 2.88 -12.70 -1.81
N SER A 51 3.12 -13.57 -0.83
CA SER A 51 2.07 -14.46 -0.29
C SER A 51 0.93 -13.70 0.39
N ALA A 52 1.23 -12.59 1.09
CA ALA A 52 0.18 -11.77 1.68
C ALA A 52 -0.70 -11.10 0.61
N CYS A 53 -0.10 -10.61 -0.47
CA CYS A 53 -0.87 -10.07 -1.61
C CYS A 53 -1.73 -11.17 -2.25
N GLU A 54 -1.21 -12.38 -2.47
CA GLU A 54 -2.02 -13.49 -2.99
C GLU A 54 -3.23 -13.83 -2.11
N ALA A 55 -3.06 -13.78 -0.79
CA ALA A 55 -4.15 -13.97 0.15
C ALA A 55 -5.21 -12.86 0.05
N ILE A 56 -4.80 -11.60 -0.13
CA ILE A 56 -5.71 -10.46 -0.31
C ILE A 56 -6.48 -10.60 -1.64
N PHE A 57 -5.78 -10.85 -2.75
CA PHE A 57 -6.41 -10.85 -4.07
C PHE A 57 -7.00 -12.21 -4.48
N GLY A 58 -6.77 -13.28 -3.71
CA GLY A 58 -7.32 -14.60 -3.97
C GLY A 58 -6.79 -15.26 -5.25
N ALA A 59 -5.66 -14.79 -5.79
CA ALA A 59 -5.10 -15.24 -7.05
C ALA A 59 -3.57 -15.33 -6.98
N THR A 60 -3.01 -16.35 -7.63
CA THR A 60 -1.54 -16.47 -7.77
C THR A 60 -1.00 -15.33 -8.61
N GLY A 61 0.04 -14.67 -8.10
CA GLY A 61 0.72 -13.57 -8.80
C GLY A 61 1.85 -14.04 -9.72
N GLY A 62 2.41 -13.12 -10.49
CA GLY A 62 3.60 -13.35 -11.30
C GLY A 62 4.92 -13.14 -10.55
N SER A 63 6.01 -13.11 -11.32
CA SER A 63 7.32 -12.66 -10.86
C SER A 63 7.47 -11.15 -11.04
N ALA A 64 8.30 -10.52 -10.21
CA ALA A 64 8.64 -9.10 -10.35
C ALA A 64 10.14 -8.85 -10.09
N ASN A 65 10.65 -7.80 -10.72
CA ASN A 65 11.94 -7.21 -10.43
C ASN A 65 11.72 -5.94 -9.63
N VAL A 66 12.53 -5.72 -8.61
CA VAL A 66 12.49 -4.51 -7.79
C VAL A 66 13.89 -3.90 -7.70
N ILE A 67 14.00 -2.59 -7.82
CA ILE A 67 15.23 -1.85 -7.57
C ILE A 67 15.07 -0.89 -6.40
N ILE A 68 16.04 -0.91 -5.49
CA ILE A 68 16.18 0.09 -4.43
C ILE A 68 17.05 1.23 -4.95
N SER A 69 16.50 2.44 -5.05
CA SER A 69 17.18 3.62 -5.60
C SER A 69 16.83 4.89 -4.82
N ALA A 70 17.55 5.99 -5.08
CA ALA A 70 17.20 7.31 -4.54
C ALA A 70 16.15 8.00 -5.42
N ILE A 71 14.88 7.60 -5.30
CA ILE A 71 13.78 8.23 -6.04
C ILE A 71 13.67 9.70 -5.64
N SER A 72 13.70 10.60 -6.62
CA SER A 72 13.75 12.06 -6.43
C SER A 72 14.92 12.54 -5.55
N GLY A 73 16.00 11.75 -5.47
CA GLY A 73 17.17 12.04 -4.64
C GLY A 73 16.97 11.72 -3.15
N ALA A 74 15.83 11.19 -2.73
CA ALA A 74 15.54 10.84 -1.34
C ALA A 74 16.09 9.46 -0.96
N THR A 75 16.51 9.31 0.30
CA THR A 75 16.99 8.05 0.89
C THR A 75 16.38 7.75 2.25
N ASP A 76 15.30 8.45 2.59
CA ASP A 76 14.47 8.27 3.78
C ASP A 76 13.13 7.59 3.45
N GLY A 77 12.91 7.21 2.19
CA GLY A 77 11.68 6.59 1.70
C GLY A 77 10.56 7.58 1.39
N THR A 78 10.79 8.89 1.44
CA THR A 78 9.78 9.91 1.07
C THR A 78 9.55 10.00 -0.44
N GLY A 79 10.49 9.48 -1.25
CA GLY A 79 10.33 9.39 -2.70
C GLY A 79 9.27 8.37 -3.16
N GLY A 80 8.73 7.55 -2.24
CA GLY A 80 7.67 6.59 -2.55
C GLY A 80 8.16 5.36 -3.32
N ALA A 81 7.28 4.81 -4.15
CA ALA A 81 7.59 3.72 -5.07
C ALA A 81 6.85 3.94 -6.40
N TYR A 82 7.32 3.33 -7.47
CA TYR A 82 6.81 3.54 -8.82
C TYR A 82 6.91 2.28 -9.67
N HIS A 83 5.96 2.13 -10.60
CA HIS A 83 5.95 1.09 -11.63
C HIS A 83 5.08 1.55 -12.81
N ALA A 84 5.14 0.85 -13.95
CA ALA A 84 4.57 1.33 -15.22
C ALA A 84 3.17 0.78 -15.57
N GLY A 85 2.56 -0.08 -14.75
CA GLY A 85 1.20 -0.56 -15.03
C GLY A 85 0.65 -1.52 -13.96
N CYS A 86 -0.67 -1.69 -13.88
CA CYS A 86 -1.29 -2.42 -12.77
C CYS A 86 -1.33 -3.95 -12.97
N ASP A 87 -0.34 -4.55 -13.64
CA ASP A 87 -0.26 -5.99 -13.86
C ASP A 87 1.18 -6.53 -13.87
N PHE A 88 1.33 -7.85 -13.78
CA PHE A 88 2.66 -8.49 -13.82
C PHE A 88 3.36 -8.43 -15.19
N HIS A 89 2.70 -7.92 -16.23
CA HIS A 89 3.32 -7.79 -17.55
C HIS A 89 4.01 -6.44 -17.72
N SER A 90 3.33 -5.36 -17.32
CA SER A 90 3.75 -3.97 -17.49
C SER A 90 4.21 -3.31 -16.19
N GLY A 91 3.75 -3.80 -15.04
CA GLY A 91 4.09 -3.32 -13.69
C GLY A 91 5.16 -4.10 -12.95
N SER A 92 5.63 -5.22 -13.50
CA SER A 92 6.57 -6.10 -12.80
C SER A 92 8.01 -5.57 -12.72
N ALA A 93 8.28 -4.35 -13.19
CA ALA A 93 9.52 -3.61 -12.93
C ALA A 93 9.22 -2.47 -11.95
N ILE A 94 9.53 -2.72 -10.68
CA ILE A 94 9.17 -1.86 -9.54
C ILE A 94 10.40 -1.08 -9.06
N GLU A 95 10.22 0.21 -8.84
CA GLU A 95 11.21 1.09 -8.22
C GLU A 95 10.75 1.45 -6.81
N VAL A 96 11.61 1.26 -5.81
CA VAL A 96 11.32 1.58 -4.42
C VAL A 96 12.37 2.54 -3.88
N CYS A 97 11.91 3.64 -3.28
CA CYS A 97 12.80 4.59 -2.64
C CYS A 97 13.54 3.93 -1.48
N ALA A 98 14.86 4.10 -1.46
CA ALA A 98 15.69 3.69 -0.33
C ALA A 98 15.22 4.38 0.96
N SER A 99 15.31 3.67 2.09
CA SER A 99 15.04 4.23 3.41
C SER A 99 16.08 3.71 4.39
N PHE A 100 17.16 4.45 4.52
CA PHE A 100 18.35 4.02 5.26
C PHE A 100 18.02 3.76 6.73
N GLY A 101 18.35 2.55 7.21
CA GLY A 101 18.03 2.11 8.57
C GLY A 101 16.55 1.74 8.81
N HIS A 102 15.70 1.82 7.78
CA HIS A 102 14.25 1.61 7.88
C HIS A 102 13.73 0.61 6.84
N SER A 103 14.26 -0.62 6.83
CA SER A 103 13.86 -1.65 5.87
C SER A 103 12.35 -2.00 5.91
N ALA A 104 11.71 -1.83 7.06
CA ALA A 104 10.26 -1.89 7.21
C ALA A 104 9.50 -0.95 6.25
N ARG A 105 10.00 0.28 6.05
CA ARG A 105 9.45 1.26 5.12
C ARG A 105 9.62 0.80 3.68
N VAL A 106 10.80 0.29 3.33
CA VAL A 106 11.09 -0.28 2.00
C VAL A 106 10.16 -1.45 1.68
N THR A 107 9.96 -2.37 2.63
CA THR A 107 8.97 -3.45 2.50
C THR A 107 7.56 -2.92 2.26
N ALA A 108 7.13 -1.89 3.00
CA ALA A 108 5.78 -1.35 2.85
C ALA A 108 5.58 -0.62 1.52
N LEU A 109 6.58 0.14 1.06
CA LEU A 109 6.60 0.75 -0.27
C LEU A 109 6.51 -0.31 -1.37
N PHE A 110 7.32 -1.37 -1.25
CA PHE A 110 7.24 -2.51 -2.16
C PHE A 110 5.86 -3.19 -2.13
N ALA A 111 5.28 -3.38 -0.94
CA ALA A 111 3.96 -3.98 -0.80
C ALA A 111 2.85 -3.17 -1.47
N ALA A 112 2.90 -1.83 -1.41
CA ALA A 112 1.97 -0.96 -2.13
C ALA A 112 2.02 -1.28 -3.64
N THR A 113 3.19 -1.13 -4.26
CA THR A 113 3.33 -1.33 -5.72
C THR A 113 3.16 -2.77 -6.17
N LEU A 114 3.61 -3.76 -5.37
CA LEU A 114 3.43 -5.16 -5.75
C LEU A 114 1.94 -5.54 -5.72
N SER A 115 1.18 -5.04 -4.73
CA SER A 115 -0.26 -5.30 -4.63
C SER A 115 -1.02 -4.82 -5.88
N GLU A 116 -0.56 -3.74 -6.49
CA GLU A 116 -1.17 -3.15 -7.69
C GLU A 116 -1.05 -4.06 -8.91
N CYS A 117 -0.07 -4.97 -8.97
CA CYS A 117 0.06 -5.96 -10.04
C CYS A 117 -1.11 -6.97 -10.10
N TRP A 118 -1.93 -7.08 -9.04
CA TRP A 118 -3.16 -7.89 -9.06
C TRP A 118 -4.40 -7.09 -9.47
N MET A 119 -4.30 -5.77 -9.60
CA MET A 119 -5.47 -4.92 -9.83
C MET A 119 -5.91 -4.92 -11.29
N GLY A 120 -4.99 -5.17 -12.22
CA GLY A 120 -5.25 -5.19 -13.66
C GLY A 120 -5.68 -3.83 -14.24
N GLY A 121 -5.66 -3.72 -15.57
CA GLY A 121 -6.06 -2.50 -16.27
C GLY A 121 -5.29 -1.28 -15.77
N ASN A 122 -6.01 -0.20 -15.45
CA ASN A 122 -5.45 1.02 -14.85
C ASN A 122 -6.07 1.34 -13.48
N LEU A 123 -6.48 0.33 -12.69
CA LEU A 123 -7.12 0.57 -11.39
C LEU A 123 -6.16 1.26 -10.40
N CYS A 124 -4.88 0.90 -10.40
CA CYS A 124 -3.88 1.58 -9.56
C CYS A 124 -3.69 3.06 -9.89
N GLY A 125 -3.89 3.48 -11.14
CA GLY A 125 -3.81 4.88 -11.55
C GLY A 125 -5.04 5.75 -11.23
N VAL A 126 -5.98 5.24 -10.42
CA VAL A 126 -7.16 5.99 -9.95
C VAL A 126 -7.26 5.89 -8.42
N SER A 127 -7.95 6.85 -7.82
CA SER A 127 -8.07 6.98 -6.35
C SER A 127 -8.49 5.71 -5.60
N THR A 128 -9.37 4.89 -6.17
CA THR A 128 -9.85 3.64 -5.53
C THR A 128 -8.78 2.56 -5.49
N GLY A 129 -7.93 2.45 -6.52
CA GLY A 129 -6.81 1.50 -6.53
C GLY A 129 -5.67 1.97 -5.65
N GLU A 130 -5.32 3.27 -5.69
CA GLU A 130 -4.31 3.85 -4.80
C GLU A 130 -4.68 3.70 -3.32
N ALA A 131 -5.95 3.95 -2.95
CA ALA A 131 -6.42 3.68 -1.59
C ALA A 131 -6.31 2.19 -1.23
N LEU A 132 -6.62 1.28 -2.15
CA LEU A 132 -6.52 -0.15 -1.92
C LEU A 132 -5.07 -0.61 -1.73
N SER A 133 -4.13 -0.13 -2.54
CA SER A 133 -2.72 -0.50 -2.46
C SER A 133 -2.08 0.02 -1.18
N ARG A 134 -2.45 1.22 -0.75
CA ARG A 134 -2.04 1.78 0.54
C ARG A 134 -2.60 1.01 1.73
N TRP A 135 -3.82 0.48 1.63
CA TRP A 135 -4.34 -0.48 2.62
C TRP A 135 -3.56 -1.80 2.66
N CYS A 136 -3.19 -2.34 1.49
CA CYS A 136 -2.33 -3.51 1.42
C CYS A 136 -0.99 -3.24 2.11
N ALA A 137 -0.35 -2.09 1.83
CA ALA A 137 0.89 -1.68 2.48
C ALA A 137 0.74 -1.46 4.00
N ALA A 138 -0.35 -0.83 4.44
CA ALA A 138 -0.61 -0.60 5.86
C ALA A 138 -0.73 -1.91 6.65
N VAL A 139 -1.37 -2.93 6.06
CA VAL A 139 -1.54 -4.25 6.70
C VAL A 139 -0.27 -5.10 6.59
N ILE A 140 0.31 -5.24 5.40
CA ILE A 140 1.50 -6.09 5.14
C ILE A 140 2.76 -5.52 5.80
N GLY A 141 2.87 -4.19 5.77
CA GLY A 141 3.98 -3.41 6.30
C GLY A 141 3.72 -2.80 7.68
N ASN A 142 2.71 -3.28 8.42
CA ASN A 142 2.41 -2.87 9.80
C ASN A 142 2.43 -1.33 10.02
N ASN A 143 1.85 -0.56 9.10
CA ASN A 143 1.87 0.91 9.07
C ASN A 143 3.25 1.57 9.02
N ALA A 144 4.27 0.98 8.39
CA ALA A 144 5.56 1.66 8.22
C ALA A 144 5.48 3.01 7.47
N LEU A 145 4.34 3.29 6.82
CA LEU A 145 4.05 4.49 6.03
C LEU A 145 3.03 5.44 6.71
N THR A 146 2.95 5.47 8.04
CA THR A 146 1.99 6.35 8.74
C THR A 146 2.07 7.81 8.33
N ASP A 147 3.25 8.29 7.96
CA ASP A 147 3.52 9.66 7.54
C ASP A 147 2.98 9.99 6.14
N PHE A 148 2.55 8.99 5.37
CA PHE A 148 1.85 9.23 4.10
C PHE A 148 0.38 9.59 4.28
N ALA A 149 -0.17 9.54 5.51
CA ALA A 149 -1.62 9.63 5.76
C ALA A 149 -2.32 10.78 5.03
N THR A 150 -3.43 10.46 4.35
CA THR A 150 -4.21 11.39 3.50
C THR A 150 -5.65 11.57 3.95
N ALA A 151 -6.23 10.64 4.72
CA ALA A 151 -7.58 10.79 5.25
C ALA A 151 -7.76 12.06 6.13
N PRO A 152 -6.77 12.48 6.94
CA PRO A 152 -6.85 13.76 7.66
C PRO A 152 -6.95 14.97 6.72
N TYR A 153 -6.25 14.93 5.58
CA TYR A 153 -6.32 15.98 4.56
C TYR A 153 -7.72 16.05 3.94
N TRP A 154 -8.29 14.91 3.53
CA TRP A 154 -9.68 14.82 3.05
C TRP A 154 -10.69 15.39 4.05
N ALA A 155 -10.52 15.09 5.35
CA ALA A 155 -11.39 15.60 6.40
C ALA A 155 -11.26 17.11 6.59
N GLN A 156 -10.04 17.66 6.51
CA GLN A 156 -9.78 19.10 6.60
C GLN A 156 -10.32 19.86 5.38
N ASP A 157 -10.33 19.22 4.21
CA ASP A 157 -10.85 19.78 2.95
C ASP A 157 -12.39 19.75 2.84
N GLY A 158 -13.09 19.53 3.97
CA GLY A 158 -14.54 19.54 4.01
C GLY A 158 -15.21 18.23 3.56
N MET A 159 -14.44 17.15 3.47
CA MET A 159 -14.92 15.80 3.13
C MET A 159 -15.65 15.73 1.78
N PRO A 160 -15.03 16.17 0.66
CA PRO A 160 -15.64 16.05 -0.67
C PRO A 160 -16.02 14.60 -1.00
N ASP A 161 -17.11 14.44 -1.76
CA ASP A 161 -17.64 13.12 -2.15
C ASP A 161 -16.78 12.48 -3.25
N PHE A 162 -15.89 11.59 -2.82
CA PHE A 162 -15.20 10.62 -3.67
C PHE A 162 -15.73 9.19 -3.47
N VAL A 163 -16.85 9.03 -2.76
CA VAL A 163 -17.50 7.73 -2.56
C VAL A 163 -18.35 7.38 -3.78
N GLY A 164 -19.19 8.32 -4.22
CA GLY A 164 -20.02 8.19 -5.41
C GLY A 164 -19.28 8.41 -6.73
N GLN A 165 -18.07 8.99 -6.67
CA GLN A 165 -17.30 9.41 -7.84
C GLN A 165 -15.83 9.00 -7.68
N ALA A 166 -15.38 8.04 -8.48
CA ALA A 166 -13.97 7.71 -8.55
C ALA A 166 -13.21 8.86 -9.25
N ASP A 167 -12.20 9.38 -8.58
CA ASP A 167 -11.28 10.36 -9.16
C ASP A 167 -10.33 9.63 -10.13
N PRO A 168 -10.24 10.04 -11.42
CA PRO A 168 -9.46 9.34 -12.44
C PRO A 168 -7.92 9.51 -12.29
N THR A 169 -7.45 9.87 -11.10
CA THR A 169 -6.04 9.96 -10.73
C THR A 169 -5.82 9.43 -9.32
N ASP A 170 -4.62 8.90 -9.10
CA ASP A 170 -4.02 8.51 -7.83
C ASP A 170 -3.30 9.69 -7.12
N GLN A 171 -3.15 10.85 -7.78
CA GLN A 171 -2.33 11.96 -7.28
C GLN A 171 -3.07 12.93 -6.35
N ASN A 172 -4.39 12.81 -6.22
CA ASN A 172 -5.19 13.72 -5.40
C ASN A 172 -5.29 13.19 -3.95
N PRO A 173 -4.65 13.84 -2.97
CA PRO A 173 -4.65 13.35 -1.58
C PRO A 173 -6.05 13.34 -0.96
N ALA A 174 -6.98 14.21 -1.37
CA ALA A 174 -8.35 14.18 -0.84
C ALA A 174 -9.14 12.96 -1.30
N SER A 175 -8.99 12.54 -2.57
CA SER A 175 -9.72 11.37 -3.08
C SER A 175 -9.14 10.06 -2.55
N VAL A 176 -7.81 9.96 -2.49
CA VAL A 176 -7.11 8.83 -1.83
C VAL A 176 -7.48 8.77 -0.35
N GLY A 177 -7.46 9.91 0.35
CA GLY A 177 -7.83 10.00 1.77
C GLY A 177 -9.27 9.56 2.06
N CYS A 178 -10.22 9.94 1.19
CA CYS A 178 -11.59 9.45 1.26
C CYS A 178 -11.65 7.92 1.13
N GLY A 179 -10.95 7.36 0.14
CA GLY A 179 -10.84 5.91 -0.05
C GLY A 179 -10.23 5.18 1.15
N MET A 180 -9.15 5.72 1.73
CA MET A 180 -8.52 5.16 2.93
C MET A 180 -9.52 5.08 4.10
N ALA A 181 -10.20 6.19 4.41
CA ALA A 181 -11.19 6.23 5.48
C ALA A 181 -12.40 5.32 5.20
N PHE A 182 -12.85 5.24 3.93
CA PHE A 182 -13.97 4.39 3.53
C PHE A 182 -13.67 2.90 3.69
N ILE A 183 -12.47 2.45 3.30
CA ILE A 183 -12.04 1.06 3.50
C ILE A 183 -11.87 0.76 5.00
N SER A 184 -11.30 1.69 5.80
CA SER A 184 -11.26 1.56 7.28
C SER A 184 -12.67 1.31 7.84
N TRP A 185 -13.66 2.08 7.37
CA TRP A 185 -15.05 1.94 7.78
C TRP A 185 -15.64 0.58 7.40
N LEU A 186 -15.51 0.14 6.14
CA LEU A 186 -15.99 -1.18 5.71
C LEU A 186 -15.38 -2.30 6.56
N MET A 187 -14.09 -2.23 6.85
CA MET A 187 -13.44 -3.22 7.71
C MET A 187 -13.95 -3.18 9.16
N SER A 188 -14.34 -2.01 9.68
CA SER A 188 -14.98 -1.91 11.00
C SER A 188 -16.32 -2.66 11.04
N GLN A 189 -16.99 -2.75 9.90
CA GLN A 189 -18.23 -3.51 9.67
C GLN A 189 -17.98 -5.00 9.38
N LYS A 190 -16.76 -5.51 9.63
CA LYS A 190 -16.35 -6.91 9.47
C LYS A 190 -16.16 -7.38 8.03
N TYR A 191 -16.20 -6.48 7.04
CA TYR A 191 -15.74 -6.82 5.69
C TYR A 191 -14.23 -6.97 5.68
N ARG A 192 -13.75 -8.14 5.26
CA ARG A 192 -12.31 -8.41 5.25
C ARG A 192 -11.63 -7.71 4.07
N LEU A 193 -10.35 -7.40 4.22
CA LEU A 193 -9.56 -6.74 3.17
C LEU A 193 -9.54 -7.57 1.87
N ASP A 194 -9.54 -8.90 1.94
CA ASP A 194 -9.59 -9.76 0.74
C ASP A 194 -10.94 -9.65 0.01
N GLN A 195 -12.05 -9.55 0.74
CA GLN A 195 -13.37 -9.31 0.13
C GLN A 195 -13.41 -7.93 -0.53
N ILE A 196 -12.88 -6.91 0.15
CA ILE A 196 -12.82 -5.53 -0.36
C ILE A 196 -11.97 -5.48 -1.63
N ALA A 197 -10.76 -6.03 -1.60
CA ALA A 197 -9.83 -6.03 -2.72
C ALA A 197 -10.42 -6.73 -3.95
N GLN A 198 -10.89 -7.97 -3.79
CA GLN A 198 -11.47 -8.75 -4.88
C GLN A 198 -12.73 -8.08 -5.48
N THR A 199 -13.57 -7.48 -4.63
CA THR A 199 -14.75 -6.74 -5.10
C THR A 199 -14.32 -5.51 -5.89
N MET A 200 -13.39 -4.69 -5.37
CA MET A 200 -12.92 -3.49 -6.05
C MET A 200 -12.24 -3.81 -7.39
N VAL A 201 -11.40 -4.85 -7.44
CA VAL A 201 -10.79 -5.32 -8.70
C VAL A 201 -11.85 -5.72 -9.72
N SER A 202 -12.92 -6.41 -9.31
CA SER A 202 -13.99 -6.82 -10.24
C SER A 202 -14.78 -5.64 -10.82
N LEU A 203 -14.82 -4.50 -10.13
CA LEU A 203 -15.42 -3.26 -10.63
C LEU A 203 -14.50 -2.50 -11.61
N GLY A 204 -13.18 -2.76 -11.55
CA GLY A 204 -12.16 -2.15 -12.40
C GLY A 204 -12.00 -0.64 -12.20
N GLN A 205 -11.25 0.01 -13.10
CA GLN A 205 -10.85 1.42 -12.98
C GLN A 205 -12.00 2.44 -12.97
N ARG A 206 -13.22 2.04 -13.32
CA ARG A 206 -14.43 2.90 -13.30
C ARG A 206 -15.31 2.63 -12.08
N GLY A 207 -14.96 1.65 -11.27
CA GLY A 207 -15.66 1.29 -10.06
C GLY A 207 -15.59 2.39 -9.01
N THR A 208 -16.71 2.68 -8.38
CA THR A 208 -16.79 3.64 -7.26
C THR A 208 -16.81 2.93 -5.92
N LEU A 209 -16.49 3.63 -4.84
CA LEU A 209 -16.61 3.10 -3.48
C LEU A 209 -18.07 2.81 -3.11
N ALA A 210 -19.02 3.56 -3.67
CA ALA A 210 -20.45 3.27 -3.55
C ALA A 210 -20.84 1.92 -4.18
N GLN A 211 -20.28 1.58 -5.35
CA GLN A 211 -20.47 0.28 -5.97
C GLN A 211 -19.79 -0.85 -5.20
N LEU A 212 -18.60 -0.59 -4.65
CA LEU A 212 -17.92 -1.51 -3.72
C LEU A 212 -18.81 -1.81 -2.51
N TYR A 213 -19.40 -0.78 -1.90
CA TYR A 213 -20.35 -0.93 -0.80
C TYR A 213 -21.55 -1.80 -1.19
N THR A 214 -22.17 -1.56 -2.35
CA THR A 214 -23.26 -2.42 -2.84
C THR A 214 -22.81 -3.86 -3.03
N GLY A 215 -21.63 -4.09 -3.60
CA GLY A 215 -21.10 -5.44 -3.81
C GLY A 215 -20.86 -6.22 -2.52
N LEU A 216 -20.48 -5.53 -1.44
CA LEU A 216 -20.20 -6.15 -0.13
C LEU A 216 -21.44 -6.28 0.76
N THR A 217 -22.31 -5.28 0.74
CA THR A 217 -23.42 -5.16 1.68
C THR A 217 -24.76 -5.63 1.12
N SER A 218 -24.87 -5.72 -0.21
CA SER A 218 -26.14 -5.86 -0.93
C SER A 218 -27.12 -4.68 -0.73
N ASP A 219 -26.66 -3.56 -0.15
CA ASP A 219 -27.44 -2.32 -0.02
C ASP A 219 -27.23 -1.40 -1.24
N ASP A 220 -28.15 -0.46 -1.45
CA ASP A 220 -28.12 0.48 -2.56
C ASP A 220 -26.92 1.43 -2.45
N SER A 221 -26.26 1.67 -3.58
CA SER A 221 -25.14 2.60 -3.71
C SER A 221 -25.46 4.02 -3.19
N VAL A 222 -26.73 4.44 -3.26
CA VAL A 222 -27.18 5.74 -2.74
C VAL A 222 -27.05 5.84 -1.21
N ASN A 223 -27.01 4.70 -0.51
CA ASN A 223 -26.88 4.63 0.95
C ASN A 223 -25.42 4.66 1.41
N ALA A 224 -24.44 4.44 0.52
CA ALA A 224 -23.02 4.34 0.87
C ALA A 224 -22.49 5.62 1.54
N LEU A 225 -22.60 6.76 0.84
CA LEU A 225 -22.12 8.05 1.34
C LEU A 225 -22.83 8.50 2.64
N PRO A 226 -24.18 8.54 2.73
CA PRO A 226 -24.83 9.02 3.95
C PRO A 226 -24.53 8.13 5.17
N THR A 227 -24.41 6.81 4.99
CA THR A 227 -24.07 5.88 6.09
C THR A 227 -22.62 6.07 6.53
N PHE A 228 -21.69 6.14 5.58
CA PHE A 228 -20.28 6.43 5.86
C PHE A 228 -20.09 7.77 6.57
N MET A 229 -20.71 8.84 6.08
CA MET A 229 -20.63 10.17 6.70
C MET A 229 -21.30 10.20 8.08
N GLY A 230 -22.35 9.41 8.29
CA GLY A 230 -22.92 9.19 9.62
C GLY A 230 -21.90 8.58 10.59
N ALA A 231 -21.15 7.57 10.14
CA ALA A 231 -20.09 6.95 10.93
C ALA A 231 -18.93 7.90 11.22
N ILE A 232 -18.48 8.68 10.23
CA ILE A 232 -17.43 9.69 10.38
C ILE A 232 -17.80 10.74 11.43
N ARG A 233 -19.03 11.27 11.41
CA ARG A 233 -19.51 12.22 12.43
C ARG A 233 -19.59 11.63 13.84
N GLY A 234 -19.70 10.32 13.94
CA GLY A 234 -19.70 9.59 15.21
C GLY A 234 -18.30 9.35 15.80
N LEU A 235 -17.22 9.67 15.08
CA LEU A 235 -15.86 9.45 15.56
C LEU A 235 -15.51 10.43 16.70
N PRO A 236 -15.16 9.94 17.90
CA PRO A 236 -14.88 10.80 19.06
C PRO A 236 -13.64 11.69 18.88
N GLY A 237 -12.71 11.33 17.99
CA GLY A 237 -11.50 12.09 17.67
C GLY A 237 -11.47 12.69 16.26
N GLY A 238 -12.54 12.50 15.47
CA GLY A 238 -12.52 12.80 14.03
C GLY A 238 -11.57 11.88 13.26
N VAL A 239 -11.12 12.35 12.09
CA VAL A 239 -10.22 11.61 11.19
C VAL A 239 -8.79 12.12 11.38
N THR A 240 -8.00 11.38 12.17
CA THR A 240 -6.63 11.77 12.55
C THR A 240 -5.53 10.98 11.86
N ASP A 241 -5.86 9.86 11.22
CA ASP A 241 -4.99 9.04 10.39
C ASP A 241 -5.80 8.33 9.29
N ASP A 242 -5.15 7.47 8.50
CA ASP A 242 -5.77 6.67 7.43
C ASP A 242 -6.64 5.49 7.93
N ASP A 243 -6.61 5.16 9.23
CA ASP A 243 -7.42 4.11 9.86
C ASP A 243 -8.32 4.67 10.98
N PRO A 244 -9.22 5.63 10.68
CA PRO A 244 -10.01 6.32 11.70
C PRO A 244 -10.95 5.40 12.49
N PHE A 245 -11.24 4.19 11.99
CA PHE A 245 -12.09 3.20 12.67
C PHE A 245 -11.29 2.08 13.38
N ASN A 246 -9.95 2.19 13.43
CA ASN A 246 -9.06 1.24 14.10
C ASN A 246 -9.27 -0.23 13.64
N SER A 247 -9.40 -0.40 12.33
CA SER A 247 -9.74 -1.67 11.70
C SER A 247 -8.52 -2.48 11.27
N ARG A 248 -7.34 -1.85 11.20
CA ARG A 248 -6.10 -2.48 10.70
C ARG A 248 -5.64 -3.68 11.52
N THR A 249 -5.73 -3.61 12.86
CA THR A 249 -5.31 -4.73 13.72
C THR A 249 -6.05 -6.02 13.38
N ALA A 250 -7.36 -5.94 13.14
CA ALA A 250 -8.15 -7.10 12.75
C ALA A 250 -7.74 -7.62 11.36
N ALA A 251 -7.45 -6.74 10.42
CA ALA A 251 -6.98 -7.10 9.08
C ALA A 251 -5.60 -7.79 9.12
N THR A 252 -4.66 -7.28 9.91
CA THR A 252 -3.33 -7.89 10.10
C THR A 252 -3.44 -9.30 10.69
N LEU A 253 -4.29 -9.50 11.70
CA LEU A 253 -4.52 -10.82 12.30
C LEU A 253 -5.13 -11.82 11.31
N ALA A 254 -6.01 -11.36 10.41
CA ALA A 254 -6.63 -12.23 9.41
C ALA A 254 -5.66 -12.72 8.34
N LEU A 255 -4.68 -11.90 7.92
CA LEU A 255 -3.67 -12.29 6.92
C LEU A 255 -2.52 -13.11 7.49
N ASN A 256 -2.31 -13.07 8.81
CA ASN A 256 -1.21 -13.75 9.47
C ASN A 256 -1.67 -14.49 10.73
N PRO A 257 -2.54 -15.50 10.60
CA PRO A 257 -3.07 -16.23 11.76
C PRO A 257 -1.99 -16.98 12.55
N SER A 258 -0.83 -17.24 11.94
CA SER A 258 0.35 -17.86 12.54
C SER A 258 1.33 -16.87 13.19
N GLY A 259 1.12 -15.55 13.05
CA GLY A 259 1.98 -14.54 13.65
C GLY A 259 3.41 -14.49 13.09
N ILE A 260 3.62 -14.87 11.83
CA ILE A 260 4.92 -14.76 11.15
C ILE A 260 5.25 -13.28 10.99
N GLU A 261 5.97 -12.73 11.96
CA GLU A 261 6.54 -11.39 11.90
C GLU A 261 7.50 -11.27 10.70
N PRO A 262 7.69 -10.07 10.13
CA PRO A 262 8.73 -9.87 9.13
C PRO A 262 10.10 -10.28 9.66
N VAL A 263 11.02 -10.50 8.73
CA VAL A 263 12.36 -11.01 9.00
C VAL A 263 13.24 -10.04 9.82
N TYR A 264 12.77 -8.81 10.06
CA TYR A 264 13.47 -7.77 10.85
C TYR A 264 12.60 -7.31 12.01
N PRO A 265 13.20 -6.98 13.17
CA PRO A 265 12.44 -6.43 14.27
C PRO A 265 11.82 -5.08 13.85
N TRP A 266 10.49 -5.01 13.83
CA TRP A 266 9.81 -3.72 13.86
C TRP A 266 10.39 -2.90 15.01
N PRO A 267 10.68 -1.60 14.82
CA PRO A 267 10.68 -0.69 15.95
C PRO A 267 9.34 -0.88 16.65
N LYS A 268 9.36 -1.31 17.91
CA LYS A 268 8.12 -1.51 18.68
C LYS A 268 7.29 -0.24 18.57
N ALA A 269 6.04 -0.37 18.13
CA ALA A 269 5.08 0.73 18.18
C ALA A 269 5.05 1.27 19.62
N GLY A 270 5.53 2.51 19.83
CA GLY A 270 5.53 3.16 21.14
C GLY A 270 6.87 3.62 21.72
N SER A 271 7.98 3.66 20.98
CA SER A 271 9.18 4.39 21.44
C SER A 271 9.27 5.82 20.89
N SER A 272 8.23 6.62 21.14
CA SER A 272 8.39 8.08 21.21
C SER A 272 9.11 8.46 22.51
N GLY A 273 10.37 8.04 22.60
CA GLY A 273 11.30 8.47 23.64
C GLY A 273 12.06 9.68 23.12
N SER A 274 11.57 10.86 23.45
CA SER A 274 12.27 12.15 23.32
C SER A 274 13.77 12.04 23.63
N LYS A 275 14.61 12.56 22.73
CA LYS A 275 15.71 13.51 23.03
C LYS A 275 16.38 13.93 21.71
N LEU A 276 15.96 15.08 21.21
CA LEU A 276 16.81 15.91 20.36
C LEU A 276 17.91 16.50 21.28
N PRO A 277 19.21 16.37 20.96
CA PRO A 277 20.20 17.31 21.48
C PRO A 277 20.02 18.66 20.76
N GLY A 278 20.14 19.74 21.52
CA GLY A 278 20.19 21.11 21.01
C GLY A 278 21.52 21.45 20.36
#